data_AF-W5WGT6-F1
#
_entry.id   AF-W5WGT6-F1
#
_cell.length_a   1.000
_cell.length_b   1.000
_cell.length_c   1.000
_cell.angle_alpha   90.00
_cell.angle_beta   90.00
_cell.angle_gamma   90.00
#
_symmetry.space_group_name_H-M   'P 1'
#
loop_
_entity.id
_entity.type
_entity.pdbx_description
1 polymer ?
#
loop_
_entity_poly.entity_id
_entity_poly.type
_entity_poly.pdbx_seq_one_letter_code
_entity_poly.pdbx_strand_id
1 'polypeptide(L)' 'MSIASPSPIAIPIPVRIPLREVLPWAVFIGVLAVVLLYFVGAEQGATSLVSGHYVHEFVHDGRHLLGFPCH' A
#
# COMPACT_ATOMS: atom_id res chain seq x y z
N MET A 1 63.14 1.75 -10.20
CA MET A 1 61.93 1.00 -9.80
C MET A 1 60.83 2.01 -9.53
N SER A 2 59.80 2.07 -10.37
CA SER A 2 58.63 2.94 -10.17
C SER A 2 57.58 2.16 -9.41
N ILE A 3 57.22 2.62 -8.20
CA ILE A 3 56.17 2.00 -7.39
C ILE A 3 54.82 2.56 -7.84
N ALA A 4 53.91 1.68 -8.27
CA ALA A 4 52.53 2.04 -8.57
C ALA A 4 51.82 2.44 -7.27
N SER A 5 51.08 3.56 -7.31
CA SER A 5 50.24 3.97 -6.19
C SER A 5 48.97 3.11 -6.15
N PRO A 6 48.52 2.65 -4.98
CA PRO A 6 47.29 1.87 -4.87
C PRO A 6 46.07 2.71 -5.23
N SER A 7 45.18 2.17 -6.06
CA SER A 7 43.89 2.78 -6.38
C SER A 7 42.98 2.78 -5.13
N PRO A 8 42.31 3.89 -4.81
CA PRO A 8 41.40 3.93 -3.67
C PRO A 8 40.21 3.01 -3.89
N ILE A 9 39.87 2.23 -2.86
CA ILE A 9 38.64 1.42 -2.80
C ILE A 9 37.49 2.34 -2.42
N ALA A 10 36.45 2.41 -3.25
CA ALA A 10 35.24 3.16 -2.92
C ALA A 10 34.44 2.44 -1.83
N ILE A 11 34.15 3.15 -0.74
CA ILE A 11 33.26 2.66 0.31
C ILE A 11 31.83 3.03 -0.08
N PRO A 12 30.90 2.07 -0.19
CA PRO A 12 29.51 2.39 -0.51
C PRO A 12 28.90 3.23 0.61
N ILE A 13 28.30 4.36 0.23
CA ILE A 13 27.65 5.28 1.16
C ILE A 13 26.27 4.71 1.48
N PRO A 14 25.86 4.61 2.76
CA PRO A 14 24.53 4.15 3.10
C PRO A 14 23.47 5.09 2.52
N VAL A 15 22.53 4.53 1.76
CA VAL A 15 21.36 5.27 1.27
C VAL A 15 20.46 5.58 2.47
N ARG A 16 20.18 6.87 2.70
CA ARG A 16 19.27 7.32 3.75
C ARG A 16 17.86 7.43 3.17
N ILE A 17 16.88 6.74 3.78
CA ILE A 17 15.47 6.89 3.42
C ILE A 17 14.96 8.24 3.98
N PRO A 18 14.44 9.14 3.13
CA PRO A 18 13.95 10.44 3.57
C PRO A 18 12.56 10.31 4.23
N LEU A 19 12.54 9.82 5.47
CA LEU A 19 11.29 9.52 6.19
C LEU A 19 10.32 10.71 6.23
N ARG A 20 10.83 11.94 6.42
CA ARG A 20 10.00 13.15 6.47
C ARG A 20 9.23 13.40 5.17
N GLU A 21 9.77 13.00 4.04
CA GLU A 21 9.15 13.17 2.72
C GLU A 21 8.18 12.02 2.43
N VAL A 22 8.48 10.81 2.91
CA VAL A 22 7.63 9.61 2.70
C VAL A 22 6.42 9.57 3.63
N LEU A 23 6.58 10.00 4.89
CA LEU A 23 5.57 9.85 5.94
C LEU A 23 4.19 10.41 5.56
N PRO A 24 4.06 11.64 5.01
CA PRO A 24 2.75 12.19 4.66
C PRO A 24 2.01 11.32 3.63
N TRP A 25 2.72 10.81 2.64
CA TRP A 25 2.15 9.93 1.61
C TRP A 25 1.81 8.55 2.17
N ALA A 26 2.68 7.99 3.01
CA ALA A 26 2.41 6.71 3.66
C ALA A 26 1.17 6.78 4.55
N VAL A 27 1.00 7.87 5.32
CA VAL A 27 -0.19 8.10 6.13
C VAL A 27 -1.43 8.26 5.24
N PHE A 28 -1.32 9.07 4.18
CA PHE A 28 -2.43 9.28 3.25
C PHE A 28 -2.90 7.97 2.61
N ILE A 29 -1.97 7.17 2.07
CA ILE A 29 -2.27 5.86 1.49
C ILE A 29 -2.78 4.89 2.56
N GLY A 30 -2.23 4.93 3.77
CA GLY A 30 -2.70 4.12 4.89
C GLY A 30 -4.15 4.41 5.24
N VAL A 31 -4.53 5.68 5.31
CA VAL A 31 -5.93 6.09 5.54
C VAL A 31 -6.82 5.62 4.39
N LEU A 32 -6.42 5.83 3.14
CA LEU A 32 -7.19 5.35 1.98
C LEU A 32 -7.35 3.82 1.98
N ALA A 33 -6.31 3.08 2.36
CA ALA A 33 -6.35 1.63 2.46
C ALA A 33 -7.36 1.19 3.53
N VAL A 34 -7.38 1.83 4.70
CA VAL A 34 -8.38 1.53 5.75
C VAL A 34 -9.80 1.84 5.26
N VAL A 35 -10.00 2.94 4.55
CA VAL A 35 -11.30 3.26 3.94
C VAL A 35 -11.70 2.18 2.94
N LEU A 36 -10.83 1.78 2.03
CA LEU A 36 -11.11 0.71 1.07
C LEU A 36 -11.42 -0.62 1.76
N LEU A 37 -10.68 -0.98 2.81
CA LEU A 37 -10.96 -2.18 3.60
C LEU A 37 -12.34 -2.12 4.28
N TYR A 38 -12.75 -0.95 4.77
CA TYR A 38 -14.11 -0.74 5.29
C TYR A 38 -15.17 -0.97 4.21
N PHE A 39 -15.02 -0.34 3.05
CA PHE A 39 -15.98 -0.51 1.96
C PHE A 39 -16.02 -1.97 1.48
N VAL A 40 -14.89 -2.58 1.18
CA VAL A 40 -14.84 -3.98 0.68
C VAL A 40 -15.32 -4.99 1.74
N GLY A 41 -15.03 -4.76 3.02
CA GLY A 41 -15.37 -5.68 4.11
C GLY A 41 -16.76 -5.50 4.71
N ALA A 42 -17.27 -4.27 4.80
CA ALA A 42 -18.46 -3.93 5.59
C ALA A 42 -19.66 -3.39 4.77
N GLU A 43 -19.50 -3.02 3.49
CA GLU A 43 -20.64 -2.67 2.63
C GLU A 43 -21.39 -3.93 2.19
N GLN A 44 -22.33 -4.41 3.01
CA GLN A 44 -23.24 -5.49 2.63
C GLN A 44 -24.64 -5.22 3.18
N GLY A 45 -25.64 -5.12 2.30
CA GLY A 45 -27.05 -5.07 2.68
C GLY A 45 -27.42 -3.85 3.54
N ALA A 46 -27.74 -4.07 4.82
CA ALA A 46 -28.29 -3.05 5.73
C ALA A 46 -27.33 -1.89 6.07
N THR A 47 -26.03 -2.07 5.87
CA THR A 47 -25.00 -1.04 6.03
C THR A 47 -24.63 -0.36 4.70
N SER A 48 -25.29 -0.72 3.59
CA SER A 48 -24.89 -0.23 2.28
C SER A 48 -25.24 1.24 2.08
N LEU A 49 -24.21 2.05 1.86
CA LEU A 49 -24.31 3.46 1.56
C LEU A 49 -24.57 3.71 0.06
N VAL A 50 -24.17 2.78 -0.81
CA VAL A 50 -24.33 2.90 -2.27
C VAL A 50 -25.07 1.69 -2.83
N SER A 51 -26.34 1.87 -3.18
CA SER A 51 -27.18 0.82 -3.74
C SER A 51 -26.95 0.62 -5.24
N GLY A 52 -26.84 -0.64 -5.67
CA GLY A 52 -26.85 -1.01 -7.09
C GLY A 52 -26.23 -2.39 -7.32
N HIS A 53 -26.79 -3.16 -8.25
CA HIS A 53 -26.34 -4.54 -8.54
C HIS A 53 -24.87 -4.59 -8.94
N TYR A 54 -24.45 -3.71 -9.84
CA TYR A 54 -23.07 -3.64 -10.32
C TYR A 54 -22.08 -3.30 -9.20
N VAL A 55 -22.44 -2.34 -8.34
CA VAL A 55 -21.60 -1.96 -7.19
C VAL A 55 -21.54 -3.11 -6.18
N HIS A 56 -22.68 -3.77 -5.94
CA HIS A 56 -22.77 -4.92 -5.05
C HIS A 56 -21.85 -6.07 -5.50
N GLU A 57 -21.88 -6.42 -6.79
CA GLU A 57 -21.02 -7.46 -7.36
C GLU A 57 -19.54 -7.05 -7.32
N PHE A 58 -19.20 -5.81 -7.67
CA PHE A 58 -17.83 -5.31 -7.61
C PHE A 58 -17.24 -5.38 -6.20
N VAL A 59 -17.99 -4.91 -5.20
CA VAL A 59 -17.58 -4.95 -3.78
C VAL A 59 -17.52 -6.40 -3.29
N HIS A 60 -18.49 -7.22 -3.68
CA HIS A 60 -18.51 -8.64 -3.37
C HIS A 60 -17.26 -9.36 -3.90
N ASP A 61 -16.89 -9.14 -5.17
CA ASP A 61 -15.68 -9.73 -5.78
C ASP A 61 -14.39 -9.23 -5.14
N GLY A 62 -14.32 -7.94 -4.80
CA GLY A 62 -13.20 -7.38 -4.04
C GLY A 62 -13.01 -8.06 -2.68
N ARG A 63 -14.11 -8.46 -2.02
CA ARG A 63 -14.08 -9.17 -0.74
C ARG A 63 -13.47 -10.55 -0.89
N HIS A 64 -13.85 -11.28 -1.93
CA HIS A 64 -13.23 -12.57 -2.28
C HIS A 64 -11.73 -12.41 -2.58
N LEU A 65 -11.35 -11.39 -3.35
CA LEU A 65 -9.95 -11.10 -3.68
C LEU A 65 -9.10 -10.86 -2.43
N LEU A 66 -9.64 -10.14 -1.45
CA LEU A 66 -8.96 -9.84 -0.19
C LEU A 66 -9.10 -10.96 0.86
N GLY A 67 -9.71 -12.09 0.51
CA GLY A 67 -9.84 -13.28 1.36
C GLY A 67 -10.82 -13.14 2.51
N PHE A 68 -11.68 -12.12 2.48
CA PHE A 68 -12.72 -11.95 3.47
C PHE A 68 -13.86 -12.95 3.24
N PRO A 69 -14.43 -13.52 4.31
CA PRO A 69 -15.51 -14.49 4.19
C PRO A 69 -16.78 -13.85 3.62
N CYS A 70 -17.51 -14.67 2.87
CA CYS A 70 -18.69 -14.31 2.13
C CYS A 70 -19.72 -15.44 2.30
N HIS A 71 -20.87 -15.10 2.90
CA HIS A 71 -21.96 -16.00 3.34
C HIS A 71 -21.71 -16.67 4.70
#